data_AF-A0A3D2VXF6-F1
#
_entry.id   AF-A0A3D2VXF6-F1
#
_cell.length_a   1.000
_cell.length_b   1.000
_cell.length_c   1.000
_cell.angle_alpha   90.00
_cell.angle_beta   90.00
_cell.angle_gamma   90.00
#
_symmetry.space_group_name_H-M   'P 1'
#
loop_
_entity.id
_entity.type
_entity.pdbx_description
1 polymer ?
#
loop_
_entity_poly.entity_id
_entity_poly.type
_entity_poly.pdbx_seq_one_letter_code
_entity_poly.pdbx_strand_id
1 'polypeptide(L)'
;MRLTERIMAVMNERTIRAWHYTRMTDDDVARLRADGIRLSTPEILRERLDRLVVANLLTADQAERLFAKSPFNSNQGKIRADKFYLVSHPQALTCSGVRGLLGFWGGEVASFFVQDEEMATPLATIGASRVIEVATPVSATRNAYNAAEAVIGAYARSLGCVESGHAFDVCATQPIPRDAILRIHARGERDFEAMIATYPPGYVDVSQTFWKELTGEDD
;
A
#
# COMPACT_ATOMS: atom_id res chain seq x y z
N MET A 1 17.11 18.14 21.87
CA MET A 1 16.26 17.09 21.27
C MET A 1 14.86 17.65 21.09
N ARG A 2 14.38 17.74 19.85
CA ARG A 2 13.05 18.27 19.50
C ARG A 2 11.96 17.32 20.01
N LEU A 3 10.74 17.82 20.22
CA LEU A 3 9.61 16.98 20.67
C LEU A 3 9.41 15.77 19.72
N THR A 4 9.46 16.00 18.42
CA THR A 4 9.30 14.96 17.40
C THR A 4 10.35 13.84 17.52
N GLU A 5 11.60 14.17 17.85
CA GLU A 5 12.66 13.16 18.05
C GLU A 5 12.40 12.29 19.28
N ARG A 6 11.82 12.86 20.35
CA ARG A 6 11.41 12.09 21.55
C ARG A 6 10.26 11.15 21.23
N ILE A 7 9.25 11.66 20.53
CA ILE A 7 8.09 10.86 20.15
C ILE A 7 8.48 9.79 19.13
N MET A 8 9.43 10.06 18.22
CA MET A 8 9.95 9.09 17.26
C MET A 8 10.48 7.83 17.96
N ALA A 9 11.26 7.98 19.03
CA ALA A 9 11.76 6.84 19.80
C ALA A 9 10.62 6.01 20.39
N VAL A 10 9.59 6.67 20.95
CA VAL A 10 8.39 6.01 21.46
C VAL A 10 7.62 5.29 20.33
N MET A 11 7.43 5.97 19.19
CA MET A 11 6.70 5.42 18.05
C MET A 11 7.41 4.22 17.43
N ASN A 12 8.74 4.16 17.48
CA ASN A 12 9.50 3.03 16.97
C ASN A 12 9.16 1.70 17.67
N GLU A 13 8.67 1.76 18.92
CA GLU A 13 8.21 0.60 19.69
C GLU A 13 6.71 0.34 19.55
N ARG A 14 6.02 1.02 18.62
CA ARG A 14 4.59 0.91 18.43
C ARG A 14 4.26 0.29 17.09
N THR A 15 3.01 -0.13 17.00
CA THR A 15 2.40 -0.64 15.78
C THR A 15 1.38 0.37 15.31
N ILE A 16 1.40 0.67 14.02
CA ILE A 16 0.39 1.50 13.37
C ILE A 16 -0.45 0.62 12.45
N ARG A 17 -1.71 0.99 12.26
CA ARG A 17 -2.53 0.38 11.23
C ARG A 17 -2.23 1.03 9.88
N ALA A 18 -2.07 0.22 8.85
CA ALA A 18 -1.75 0.67 7.50
C ALA A 18 -2.46 -0.18 6.44
N TRP A 19 -2.60 0.35 5.24
CA TRP A 19 -3.33 -0.28 4.13
C TRP A 19 -2.47 -0.46 2.90
N HIS A 20 -2.58 -1.61 2.25
CA HIS A 20 -1.98 -1.85 0.94
C HIS A 20 -3.07 -2.18 -0.09
N TYR A 21 -3.01 -1.48 -1.21
CA TYR A 21 -3.94 -1.65 -2.33
C TYR A 21 -3.25 -2.47 -3.41
N THR A 22 -3.92 -3.51 -3.90
CA THR A 22 -3.32 -4.40 -4.90
C THR A 22 -4.37 -5.23 -5.61
N ARG A 23 -3.98 -5.90 -6.69
CA ARG A 23 -4.74 -6.95 -7.33
C ARG A 23 -3.95 -8.26 -7.21
N MET A 24 -4.57 -9.28 -6.63
CA MET A 24 -3.92 -10.54 -6.27
C MET A 24 -4.81 -11.72 -6.63
N THR A 25 -4.19 -12.84 -6.98
CA THR A 25 -4.85 -14.14 -7.11
C THR A 25 -5.17 -14.74 -5.74
N ASP A 26 -6.00 -15.77 -5.69
CA ASP A 26 -6.26 -16.47 -4.43
C ASP A 26 -5.04 -17.24 -3.91
N ASP A 27 -4.14 -17.70 -4.80
CA ASP A 27 -2.84 -18.26 -4.42
C ASP A 27 -1.94 -17.20 -3.75
N ASP A 28 -1.88 -15.98 -4.33
CA ASP A 28 -1.17 -14.85 -3.74
C ASP A 28 -1.71 -14.55 -2.32
N VAL A 29 -3.04 -14.59 -2.13
CA VAL A 29 -3.69 -14.40 -0.82
C VAL A 29 -3.37 -15.53 0.16
N ALA A 30 -3.40 -16.78 -0.29
CA ALA A 30 -3.09 -17.94 0.54
C ALA A 30 -1.64 -17.86 1.07
N ARG A 31 -0.68 -17.50 0.22
CA ARG A 31 0.73 -17.31 0.59
C ARG A 31 0.92 -16.13 1.53
N LEU A 32 0.27 -15.00 1.24
CA LEU A 32 0.29 -13.84 2.13
C LEU A 32 -0.19 -14.22 3.54
N ARG A 33 -1.23 -15.04 3.67
CA ARG A 33 -1.71 -15.54 4.96
C ARG A 33 -0.76 -16.54 5.63
N ALA A 34 -0.05 -17.36 4.85
CA ALA A 34 0.87 -18.37 5.37
C ALA A 34 2.21 -17.78 5.83
N ASP A 35 2.76 -16.87 5.02
CA ASP A 35 4.15 -16.42 5.09
C ASP A 35 4.28 -14.99 5.62
N GLY A 36 3.21 -14.20 5.58
CA GLY A 36 3.25 -12.76 5.83
C GLY A 36 3.64 -11.96 4.60
N ILE A 37 3.96 -10.68 4.80
CA ILE A 37 4.37 -9.76 3.73
C ILE A 37 5.88 -9.88 3.55
N ARG A 38 6.28 -10.32 2.36
CA ARG A 38 7.67 -10.30 1.90
C ARG A 38 7.97 -9.00 1.17
N LEU A 39 9.21 -8.54 1.27
CA LEU A 39 9.68 -7.34 0.57
C LEU A 39 9.78 -7.57 -0.93
N SER A 40 9.74 -6.50 -1.72
CA SER A 40 9.85 -6.60 -3.17
C SER A 40 11.29 -6.88 -3.59
N THR A 41 11.56 -8.09 -4.08
CA THR A 41 12.85 -8.46 -4.68
C THR A 41 12.65 -9.04 -6.08
N PRO A 42 13.70 -9.08 -6.92
CA PRO A 42 13.63 -9.74 -8.23
C PRO A 42 13.20 -11.21 -8.11
N GLU A 43 13.71 -11.93 -7.12
CA GLU A 43 13.42 -13.35 -6.88
C GLU A 43 11.93 -13.53 -6.55
N ILE A 44 11.39 -12.68 -5.69
CA ILE A 44 9.97 -12.73 -5.32
C ILE A 44 9.08 -12.38 -6.51
N LEU A 45 9.46 -11.39 -7.33
CA LEU A 45 8.72 -11.09 -8.55
C LEU A 45 8.75 -12.28 -9.52
N ARG A 46 9.92 -12.91 -9.70
CA ARG A 46 10.08 -14.08 -10.56
C ARG A 46 9.21 -15.23 -10.10
N GLU A 47 9.26 -15.58 -8.82
CA GLU A 47 8.40 -16.60 -8.22
C GLU A 47 6.90 -16.34 -8.46
N ARG A 48 6.47 -15.08 -8.36
CA ARG A 48 5.07 -14.69 -8.60
C ARG A 48 4.69 -14.88 -10.07
N LEU A 49 5.56 -14.47 -10.99
CA LEU A 49 5.34 -14.64 -12.43
C LEU A 49 5.30 -16.12 -12.84
N ASP A 50 6.22 -16.94 -12.32
CA ASP A 50 6.27 -18.38 -12.61
C ASP A 50 4.96 -19.07 -12.19
N ARG A 51 4.36 -18.65 -11.07
CA ARG A 51 3.06 -19.18 -10.63
C ARG A 51 1.91 -18.79 -11.56
N LEU A 52 1.94 -17.58 -12.12
CA LEU A 52 0.94 -17.20 -13.13
C LEU A 52 1.08 -18.04 -14.40
N VAL A 53 2.32 -18.38 -14.79
CA VAL A 53 2.58 -19.27 -15.93
C VAL A 53 2.07 -20.68 -15.64
N VAL A 54 2.38 -21.25 -14.48
CA VAL A 54 1.89 -22.57 -14.05
C VAL A 54 0.36 -22.62 -14.00
N ALA A 55 -0.28 -21.51 -13.59
CA ALA A 55 -1.73 -21.38 -13.56
C ALA A 55 -2.37 -21.10 -14.94
N ASN A 56 -1.57 -21.03 -16.02
CA ASN A 56 -2.00 -20.63 -17.37
C ASN A 56 -2.69 -19.25 -17.44
N LEU A 57 -2.34 -18.36 -16.50
CA LEU A 57 -2.81 -16.97 -16.47
C LEU A 57 -1.91 -16.04 -17.29
N LEU A 58 -0.66 -16.45 -17.53
CA LEU A 58 0.29 -15.81 -18.43
C LEU A 58 1.03 -16.87 -19.24
N THR A 59 1.52 -16.50 -20.42
CA THR A 59 2.54 -17.28 -21.14
C THR A 59 3.92 -17.02 -20.55
N ALA A 60 4.87 -17.94 -20.79
CA ALA A 60 6.27 -17.72 -20.41
C ALA A 60 6.87 -16.46 -21.04
N ASP A 61 6.52 -16.16 -22.31
CA ASP A 61 6.95 -14.93 -22.99
C ASP A 61 6.41 -13.66 -22.29
N GLN A 62 5.12 -13.67 -21.92
CA GLN A 62 4.53 -12.55 -21.17
C GLN A 62 5.22 -12.37 -19.81
N ALA A 63 5.51 -13.46 -19.10
CA ALA A 63 6.23 -13.40 -17.83
C ALA A 63 7.64 -12.82 -17.99
N GLU A 64 8.41 -13.24 -19.01
CA GLU A 64 9.74 -12.67 -19.28
C GLU A 64 9.66 -11.18 -19.66
N ARG A 65 8.71 -10.79 -20.51
CA ARG A 65 8.47 -9.38 -20.86
C ARG A 65 8.16 -8.53 -19.62
N LEU A 66 7.34 -9.04 -18.70
CA LEU A 66 7.02 -8.34 -17.45
C LEU A 66 8.24 -8.20 -16.55
N PHE A 67 9.00 -9.28 -16.37
CA PHE A 67 10.21 -9.24 -15.58
C PHE A 67 11.21 -8.24 -16.16
N ALA A 68 11.47 -8.29 -17.46
CA ALA A 68 12.39 -7.39 -18.16
C ALA A 68 11.98 -5.91 -18.03
N LYS A 69 10.68 -5.61 -18.04
CA LYS A 69 10.14 -4.25 -17.85
C LYS A 69 10.05 -3.81 -16.38
N SER A 70 10.24 -4.73 -15.42
CA SER A 70 10.14 -4.42 -13.99
C SER A 70 11.17 -3.36 -13.56
N PRO A 71 10.91 -2.60 -12.47
CA PRO A 71 11.83 -1.56 -12.01
C PRO A 71 13.21 -2.11 -11.68
N PHE A 72 13.33 -3.40 -11.35
CA PHE A 72 14.59 -4.06 -11.00
C PHE A 72 15.61 -4.10 -12.14
N ASN A 73 15.15 -3.99 -13.39
CA ASN A 73 16.01 -3.94 -14.58
C ASN A 73 16.23 -2.50 -15.08
N SER A 74 15.91 -1.50 -14.25
CA SER A 74 16.04 -0.08 -14.58
C SER A 74 16.71 0.69 -13.44
N ASN A 75 17.01 1.97 -13.67
CA ASN A 75 17.52 2.87 -12.62
C ASN A 75 16.56 3.03 -11.43
N GLN A 76 15.29 2.62 -11.55
CA GLN A 76 14.31 2.62 -10.47
C GLN A 76 14.46 1.45 -9.50
N GLY A 77 15.28 0.45 -9.81
CA GLY A 77 15.43 -0.77 -9.02
C GLY A 77 15.83 -0.49 -7.58
N LYS A 78 16.78 0.42 -7.36
CA LYS A 78 17.24 0.83 -6.02
C LYS A 78 16.15 1.49 -5.17
N ILE A 79 15.15 2.09 -5.81
CA ILE A 79 14.06 2.77 -5.13
C ILE A 79 13.01 1.76 -4.67
N ARG A 80 12.82 0.65 -5.40
CA ARG A 80 11.74 -0.32 -5.12
C ARG A 80 12.21 -1.63 -4.50
N ALA A 81 13.47 -2.00 -4.67
CA ALA A 81 14.06 -3.18 -4.05
C ALA A 81 14.02 -3.10 -2.53
N ASP A 82 13.78 -4.26 -1.93
CA ASP A 82 13.76 -4.51 -0.49
C ASP A 82 12.76 -3.61 0.26
N LYS A 83 11.65 -3.27 -0.41
CA LYS A 83 10.60 -2.42 0.16
C LYS A 83 9.21 -2.97 -0.09
N PHE A 84 8.32 -2.62 0.82
CA PHE A 84 6.89 -2.81 0.67
C PHE A 84 6.16 -1.54 1.11
N TYR A 85 5.32 -1.01 0.23
CA TYR A 85 4.64 0.26 0.46
C TYR A 85 3.21 0.03 0.93
N LEU A 86 2.83 0.72 2.00
CA LEU A 86 1.46 0.84 2.50
C LEU A 86 1.14 2.34 2.66
N VAL A 87 -0.09 2.66 3.04
CA VAL A 87 -0.48 4.01 3.44
C VAL A 87 -0.95 4.01 4.89
N SER A 88 -0.62 5.09 5.62
CA SER A 88 -1.00 5.27 7.04
C SER A 88 -2.46 5.66 7.24
N HIS A 89 -3.16 5.99 6.16
CA HIS A 89 -4.58 6.34 6.15
C HIS A 89 -5.22 5.72 4.91
N PRO A 90 -6.43 5.14 5.03
CA PRO A 90 -7.11 4.59 3.87
C PRO A 90 -7.41 5.71 2.86
N GLN A 91 -7.22 5.39 1.59
CA GLN A 91 -7.42 6.25 0.44
C GLN A 91 -8.65 5.78 -0.34
N ALA A 92 -9.46 6.73 -0.81
CA ALA A 92 -10.63 6.44 -1.63
C ALA A 92 -10.28 5.56 -2.83
N LEU A 93 -11.13 4.59 -3.16
CA LEU A 93 -10.92 3.67 -4.29
C LEU A 93 -10.83 4.41 -5.64
N THR A 94 -11.42 5.59 -5.72
CA THR A 94 -11.43 6.47 -6.89
C THR A 94 -10.13 7.29 -7.01
N CYS A 95 -9.31 7.36 -5.97
CA CYS A 95 -8.02 8.07 -5.98
C CYS A 95 -7.13 7.54 -7.10
N SER A 96 -6.49 8.45 -7.85
CA SER A 96 -5.65 8.11 -9.00
C SER A 96 -4.49 7.18 -8.62
N GLY A 97 -3.89 7.38 -7.43
CA GLY A 97 -2.83 6.52 -6.90
C GLY A 97 -3.28 5.11 -6.51
N VAL A 98 -4.57 4.92 -6.22
CA VAL A 98 -5.15 3.61 -5.84
C VAL A 98 -5.70 2.86 -7.05
N ARG A 99 -6.29 3.57 -8.02
CA ARG A 99 -7.00 2.98 -9.15
C ARG A 99 -6.12 2.01 -9.96
N GLY A 100 -4.87 2.38 -10.23
CA GLY A 100 -3.92 1.52 -10.94
C GLY A 100 -3.58 0.25 -10.17
N LEU A 101 -3.39 0.36 -8.85
CA LEU A 101 -3.04 -0.77 -7.98
C LEU A 101 -4.17 -1.81 -7.88
N LEU A 102 -5.43 -1.36 -7.92
CA LEU A 102 -6.59 -2.25 -7.90
C LEU A 102 -6.98 -2.78 -9.28
N GLY A 103 -6.60 -2.06 -10.33
CA GLY A 103 -6.93 -2.36 -11.72
C GLY A 103 -6.08 -3.48 -12.30
N PHE A 104 -4.79 -3.54 -11.99
CA PHE A 104 -3.84 -4.45 -12.64
C PHE A 104 -3.02 -5.26 -11.65
N TRP A 105 -2.87 -6.56 -11.92
CA TRP A 105 -2.05 -7.45 -11.10
C TRP A 105 -0.58 -7.01 -11.07
N GLY A 106 0.05 -7.22 -9.91
CA GLY A 106 1.49 -7.01 -9.73
C GLY A 106 1.90 -5.59 -9.37
N GLY A 107 0.95 -4.65 -9.37
CA GLY A 107 1.07 -3.30 -8.80
C GLY A 107 2.37 -2.59 -9.15
N GLU A 108 2.99 -2.02 -8.13
CA GLU A 108 4.16 -1.16 -8.21
C GLU A 108 5.42 -1.79 -8.83
N VAL A 109 5.53 -3.12 -8.88
CA VAL A 109 6.75 -3.82 -9.35
C VAL A 109 6.55 -4.59 -10.64
N ALA A 110 5.33 -4.64 -11.16
CA ALA A 110 5.03 -5.22 -12.47
C ALA A 110 4.21 -4.27 -13.33
N SER A 111 2.96 -3.98 -12.97
CA SER A 111 2.03 -3.26 -13.85
C SER A 111 2.37 -1.78 -14.03
N PHE A 112 2.99 -1.12 -13.04
CA PHE A 112 3.32 0.31 -13.11
C PHE A 112 4.30 0.69 -14.24
N PHE A 113 5.04 -0.29 -14.76
CA PHE A 113 6.05 -0.09 -15.80
C PHE A 113 5.63 -0.66 -17.16
N VAL A 114 4.38 -1.12 -17.26
CA VAL A 114 3.79 -1.62 -18.50
C VAL A 114 2.98 -0.51 -19.16
N GLN A 115 3.48 0.01 -20.29
CA GLN A 115 2.79 1.00 -21.13
C GLN A 115 2.10 0.38 -22.35
N ASP A 116 2.30 -0.92 -22.56
CA ASP A 116 1.83 -1.67 -23.72
C ASP A 116 0.47 -2.31 -23.42
N GLU A 117 -0.54 -1.96 -24.21
CA GLU A 117 -1.93 -2.39 -24.00
C GLU A 117 -2.09 -3.91 -24.11
N GLU A 118 -1.28 -4.56 -24.95
CA GLU A 118 -1.23 -6.02 -25.10
C GLU A 118 -0.85 -6.70 -23.78
N MET A 119 0.02 -6.06 -23.00
CA MET A 119 0.50 -6.56 -21.71
C MET A 119 -0.37 -6.08 -20.55
N ALA A 120 -0.98 -4.90 -20.64
CA ALA A 120 -1.86 -4.37 -19.61
C ALA A 120 -3.19 -5.15 -19.54
N THR A 121 -3.72 -5.57 -20.68
CA THR A 121 -5.03 -6.25 -20.76
C THR A 121 -5.07 -7.56 -19.96
N PRO A 122 -4.10 -8.50 -20.10
CA PRO A 122 -4.05 -9.69 -19.25
C PRO A 122 -3.91 -9.35 -17.76
N LEU A 123 -3.10 -8.36 -17.40
CA LEU A 123 -2.91 -7.99 -16.00
C LEU A 123 -4.20 -7.47 -15.34
N ALA A 124 -5.10 -6.88 -16.12
CA ALA A 124 -6.40 -6.42 -15.63
C ALA A 124 -7.36 -7.58 -15.28
N THR A 125 -7.19 -8.74 -15.90
CA THR A 125 -8.08 -9.90 -15.69
C THR A 125 -7.56 -10.82 -14.58
N ILE A 126 -6.27 -10.79 -14.28
CA ILE A 126 -5.63 -11.69 -13.29
C ILE A 126 -5.99 -11.30 -11.86
N GLY A 127 -6.61 -12.23 -11.13
CA GLY A 127 -6.94 -12.06 -9.71
C GLY A 127 -8.09 -11.08 -9.44
N ALA A 128 -8.21 -10.63 -8.20
CA ALA A 128 -9.23 -9.69 -7.76
C ALA A 128 -8.61 -8.50 -7.04
N SER A 129 -9.28 -7.35 -7.07
CA SER A 129 -8.88 -6.16 -6.31
C SER A 129 -8.98 -6.45 -4.81
N ARG A 130 -7.90 -6.21 -4.08
CA ARG A 130 -7.76 -6.46 -2.64
C ARG A 130 -7.27 -5.21 -1.92
N VAL A 131 -7.73 -5.06 -0.68
CA VAL A 131 -7.15 -4.13 0.30
C VAL A 131 -6.67 -4.94 1.48
N ILE A 132 -5.39 -4.82 1.81
CA ILE A 132 -4.77 -5.51 2.93
C ILE A 132 -4.66 -4.52 4.07
N GLU A 133 -5.24 -4.87 5.22
CA GLU A 133 -5.13 -4.13 6.46
C GLU A 133 -4.05 -4.78 7.33
N VAL A 134 -3.10 -3.97 7.79
CA VAL A 134 -1.88 -4.45 8.44
C VAL A 134 -1.63 -3.67 9.73
N ALA A 135 -1.37 -4.39 10.81
CA ALA A 135 -0.81 -3.86 12.05
C ALA A 135 0.73 -3.79 11.88
N THR A 136 1.21 -2.76 11.20
CA THR A 136 2.62 -2.58 10.83
C THR A 136 3.45 -2.11 12.02
N PRO A 137 4.44 -2.90 12.48
CA PRO A 137 5.41 -2.43 13.47
C PRO A 137 6.21 -1.25 12.88
N VAL A 138 6.26 -0.12 13.57
CA VAL A 138 6.98 1.06 13.07
C VAL A 138 8.47 0.78 12.91
N SER A 139 9.04 -0.07 13.78
CA SER A 139 10.42 -0.56 13.70
C SER A 139 10.74 -1.32 12.42
N ALA A 140 9.75 -1.87 11.72
CA ALA A 140 9.92 -2.52 10.42
C ALA A 140 9.95 -1.52 9.25
N THR A 141 9.82 -0.22 9.53
CA THR A 141 9.68 0.86 8.54
C THR A 141 10.73 1.94 8.74
N ARG A 142 10.87 2.83 7.75
CA ARG A 142 11.67 4.06 7.87
C ARG A 142 10.86 5.28 8.35
N ASN A 143 9.64 5.07 8.84
CA ASN A 143 8.64 6.12 9.01
C ASN A 143 8.37 6.52 10.47
N ALA A 144 9.26 6.20 11.41
CA ALA A 144 9.08 6.56 12.82
C ALA A 144 8.91 8.07 13.04
N TYR A 145 9.62 8.89 12.26
CA TYR A 145 9.47 10.35 12.30
C TYR A 145 8.08 10.80 11.83
N ASN A 146 7.62 10.31 10.67
CA ASN A 146 6.29 10.64 10.15
C ASN A 146 5.17 10.18 11.11
N ALA A 147 5.34 9.02 11.73
CA ALA A 147 4.41 8.51 12.75
C ALA A 147 4.37 9.44 13.97
N ALA A 148 5.53 9.99 14.38
CA ALA A 148 5.59 10.98 15.46
C ALA A 148 4.89 12.29 15.09
N GLU A 149 5.08 12.81 13.88
CA GLU A 149 4.36 13.99 13.39
C GLU A 149 2.85 13.76 13.36
N ALA A 150 2.40 12.59 12.89
CA ALA A 150 0.98 12.26 12.86
C ALA A 150 0.35 12.23 14.26
N VAL A 151 1.05 11.69 15.27
CA VAL A 151 0.59 11.68 16.66
C VAL A 151 0.57 13.08 17.26
N ILE A 152 1.60 13.90 17.00
CA ILE A 152 1.66 15.29 17.45
C ILE A 152 0.50 16.08 16.83
N GLY A 153 0.28 15.95 15.52
CA GLY A 153 -0.83 16.59 14.82
C GLY A 153 -2.19 16.15 15.33
N ALA A 154 -2.37 14.85 15.62
CA ALA A 154 -3.61 14.34 16.23
C ALA A 154 -3.84 14.93 17.63
N TYR A 155 -2.79 15.05 18.45
CA TYR A 155 -2.88 15.68 19.75
C TYR A 155 -3.20 17.17 19.66
N ALA A 156 -2.55 17.90 18.74
CA ALA A 156 -2.85 19.32 18.50
C ALA A 156 -4.30 19.53 18.06
N ARG A 157 -4.83 18.68 17.16
CA ARG A 157 -6.26 18.69 16.79
C ARG A 157 -7.18 18.44 17.98
N SER A 158 -6.80 17.54 18.89
CA SER A 158 -7.59 17.29 20.12
C SER A 158 -7.68 18.52 21.04
N LEU A 159 -6.76 19.48 20.87
CA LEU A 159 -6.75 20.77 21.57
C LEU A 159 -7.42 21.90 20.76
N GLY A 160 -7.95 21.61 19.57
CA GLY A 160 -8.60 22.59 18.68
C GLY A 160 -7.65 23.30 17.71
N CYS A 161 -6.40 22.85 17.57
CA CYS A 161 -5.49 23.40 16.56
C CYS A 161 -5.86 22.89 15.14
N VAL A 162 -5.69 23.75 14.14
CA VAL A 162 -5.85 23.40 12.73
C VAL A 162 -4.51 22.84 12.23
N GLU A 163 -4.41 21.52 12.14
CA GLU A 163 -3.20 20.82 11.71
C GLU A 163 -3.53 19.83 10.60
N SER A 164 -2.60 19.65 9.66
CA SER A 164 -2.75 18.69 8.57
C SER A 164 -2.96 17.27 9.10
N GLY A 165 -3.66 16.42 8.35
CA GLY A 165 -3.85 15.01 8.72
C GLY A 165 -2.53 14.23 8.90
N HIS A 166 -1.43 14.73 8.33
CA HIS A 166 -0.12 14.06 8.27
C HIS A 166 -0.24 12.62 7.77
N ALA A 167 -1.04 12.41 6.72
CA ALA A 167 -1.05 11.14 6.00
C ALA A 167 0.29 10.94 5.27
N PHE A 168 0.80 9.72 5.28
CA PHE A 168 2.08 9.37 4.65
C PHE A 168 2.12 7.92 4.15
N ASP A 169 2.97 7.69 3.16
CA ASP A 169 3.35 6.36 2.69
C ASP A 169 4.23 5.66 3.73
N VAL A 170 3.81 4.47 4.14
CA VAL A 170 4.55 3.59 5.02
C VAL A 170 5.46 2.72 4.17
N CYS A 171 6.76 2.91 4.31
CA CYS A 171 7.79 2.16 3.59
C CYS A 171 8.40 1.14 4.55
N ALA A 172 7.86 -0.07 4.51
CA ALA A 172 8.44 -1.21 5.23
C ALA A 172 9.73 -1.65 4.55
N THR A 173 10.78 -1.81 5.35
CA THR A 173 12.12 -2.25 4.95
C THR A 173 12.51 -3.56 5.61
N GLN A 174 11.58 -4.19 6.32
CA GLN A 174 11.68 -5.53 6.88
C GLN A 174 10.39 -6.30 6.55
N PRO A 175 10.45 -7.63 6.41
CA PRO A 175 9.25 -8.46 6.26
C PRO A 175 8.27 -8.22 7.42
N ILE A 176 6.97 -8.23 7.12
CA ILE A 176 5.91 -8.08 8.13
C ILE A 176 5.32 -9.47 8.37
N PRO A 177 5.27 -9.94 9.63
CA PRO A 177 4.85 -11.30 9.93
C PRO A 177 3.34 -11.49 9.68
N ARG A 178 2.92 -12.75 9.47
CA ARG A 178 1.53 -13.07 9.09
C ARG A 178 0.49 -12.63 10.11
N ASP A 179 0.84 -12.62 11.39
CA ASP A 179 -0.02 -12.23 12.51
C ASP A 179 -0.30 -10.72 12.56
N ALA A 180 0.53 -9.92 11.87
CA ALA A 180 0.27 -8.51 11.66
C ALA A 180 -0.76 -8.25 10.54
N ILE A 181 -1.15 -9.26 9.75
CA ILE A 181 -2.22 -9.10 8.75
C ILE A 181 -3.56 -9.18 9.48
N LEU A 182 -4.25 -8.04 9.60
CA LEU A 182 -5.53 -7.96 10.29
C LEU A 182 -6.66 -8.47 9.41
N ARG A 183 -6.68 -8.03 8.14
CA ARG A 183 -7.73 -8.40 7.20
C ARG A 183 -7.28 -8.24 5.75
N ILE A 184 -7.87 -9.05 4.87
CA ILE A 184 -7.72 -8.93 3.42
C ILE A 184 -9.13 -8.82 2.85
N HIS A 185 -9.48 -7.63 2.37
CA HIS A 185 -10.80 -7.32 1.82
C HIS A 185 -10.83 -7.61 0.33
N ALA A 186 -11.90 -8.22 -0.15
CA ALA A 186 -12.15 -8.46 -1.58
C ALA A 186 -13.17 -7.47 -2.14
N ARG A 187 -12.96 -7.00 -3.38
CA ARG A 187 -14.02 -6.29 -4.09
C ARG A 187 -15.28 -7.17 -4.18
N GLY A 188 -16.43 -6.61 -3.79
CA GLY A 188 -17.71 -7.34 -3.69
C GLY A 188 -18.10 -7.73 -2.26
N GLU A 189 -17.18 -7.63 -1.29
CA GLU A 189 -17.53 -7.73 0.13
C GLU A 189 -18.18 -6.42 0.61
N ARG A 190 -19.18 -6.52 1.50
CA ARG A 190 -19.90 -5.36 2.09
C ARG A 190 -18.95 -4.30 2.65
N ASP A 191 -17.84 -4.73 3.24
CA ASP A 191 -16.91 -3.85 3.94
C ASP A 191 -15.84 -3.25 3.01
N PHE A 192 -15.72 -3.68 1.74
CA PHE A 192 -14.63 -3.26 0.85
C PHE A 192 -14.67 -1.76 0.54
N GLU A 193 -15.86 -1.23 0.26
CA GLU A 193 -16.05 0.20 -0.01
C GLU A 193 -16.24 0.99 1.29
N ALA A 194 -16.96 0.42 2.26
CA ALA A 194 -17.30 1.08 3.51
C ALA A 194 -16.09 1.30 4.44
N MET A 195 -15.14 0.34 4.51
CA MET A 195 -13.97 0.45 5.38
C MET A 195 -13.13 1.67 5.02
N ILE A 196 -12.99 1.98 3.74
CA ILE A 196 -12.10 3.04 3.27
C ILE A 196 -12.66 4.43 3.58
N ALA A 197 -13.99 4.58 3.55
CA ALA A 197 -14.64 5.87 3.75
C ALA A 197 -14.79 6.26 5.23
N THR A 198 -14.66 5.30 6.15
CA THR A 198 -15.10 5.49 7.55
C THR A 198 -14.04 5.11 8.58
N TYR A 199 -12.83 4.74 8.16
CA TYR A 199 -11.79 4.26 9.06
C TYR A 199 -10.60 5.24 9.22
N PRO A 200 -10.10 5.46 10.45
CA PRO A 200 -10.70 5.02 11.71
C PRO A 200 -12.06 5.72 11.95
N PRO A 201 -13.00 5.11 12.70
CA PRO A 201 -14.30 5.72 12.97
C PRO A 201 -14.16 7.16 13.48
N GLY A 202 -14.77 8.11 12.78
CA GLY A 202 -14.66 9.55 13.08
C GLY A 202 -13.45 10.26 12.43
N TYR A 203 -12.65 9.56 11.63
CA TYR A 203 -11.64 10.20 10.78
C TYR A 203 -12.33 10.97 9.66
N VAL A 204 -12.06 12.26 9.62
CA VAL A 204 -12.39 13.16 8.51
C VAL A 204 -11.06 13.49 7.84
N ASP A 205 -10.95 13.24 6.54
CA ASP A 205 -9.81 13.74 5.78
C ASP A 205 -9.91 15.27 5.68
N VAL A 206 -9.32 15.94 6.67
CA VAL A 206 -9.30 17.40 6.77
C VAL A 206 -8.61 18.05 5.57
N SER A 207 -7.81 17.33 4.79
CA SER A 207 -7.27 17.88 3.54
C SER A 207 -8.36 18.09 2.48
N GLN A 208 -9.34 17.20 2.38
CA GLN A 208 -10.43 17.30 1.40
C GLN A 208 -11.58 18.21 1.87
N THR A 209 -11.86 18.25 3.17
CA THR A 209 -13.01 19.02 3.70
C THR A 209 -12.66 20.48 3.96
N PHE A 210 -11.42 20.76 4.37
CA PHE A 210 -11.04 22.08 4.84
C PHE A 210 -10.52 22.99 3.71
N TRP A 211 -10.03 22.48 2.57
CA TRP A 211 -9.70 23.33 1.42
C TRP A 211 -10.92 24.11 0.94
N LYS A 212 -12.04 23.41 0.72
CA LYS A 212 -13.32 24.03 0.37
C LYS A 212 -13.81 25.04 1.42
N GLU A 213 -13.67 24.73 2.71
CA GLU A 213 -14.06 25.65 3.79
C GLU A 213 -13.12 26.86 3.93
N LEU A 214 -11.84 26.74 3.54
CA LEU A 214 -10.83 27.78 3.67
C LEU A 214 -10.71 28.66 2.42
N THR A 215 -10.92 28.11 1.22
CA THR A 215 -10.73 28.81 -0.08
C THR A 215 -12.02 29.02 -0.85
N GLY A 216 -13.08 28.27 -0.55
CA GLY A 216 -14.33 28.29 -1.34
C GLY A 216 -14.21 27.67 -2.72
N GLU A 217 -13.09 27.02 -3.03
CA GLU A 217 -12.85 26.34 -4.30
C GLU A 217 -13.18 24.83 -4.17
N ASP A 218 -13.76 24.25 -5.22
CA ASP A 218 -13.93 22.80 -5.35
C ASP A 218 -12.64 22.19 -5.95
N ASP A 219 -12.28 20.96 -5.52
CA ASP A 219 -11.15 20.16 -6.05
C ASP A 219 -11.28 19.84 -7.56
#